data_AF-A0A957YLS9-F1
#
_entry.id   AF-A0A957YLS9-F1
#
_cell.length_a   1.000
_cell.length_b   1.000
_cell.length_c   1.000
_cell.angle_alpha   90.00
_cell.angle_beta   90.00
_cell.angle_gamma   90.00
#
_symmetry.space_group_name_H-M   'P 1'
#
loop_
_entity.id
_entity.type
_entity.pdbx_description
1 polymer ?
#
loop_
_entity_poly.entity_id
_entity_poly.type
_entity_poly.pdbx_seq_one_letter_code
_entity_poly.pdbx_strand_id
1 'polypeptide(L)'
;MAAQKNENSTQFCSVAACRLGLNPGGYGSFVPDHIILIETPLPWPKGYLREPDPLPPEVIELVRRLVLERPSSTPLRHRFLAIAPDADYSRPGYRRLIHYRRPNGLFADFNQVEYQVPTADLGPLAWALLQEPTRLSAFDRYRIDAAPTRDLLVCTHGVVDAGCA
;
A
#
# COMPACT_ATOMS: atom_id res chain seq x y z
N MET A 1 9.72 41.67 -21.43
CA MET A 1 9.95 41.45 -19.98
C MET A 1 9.98 39.94 -19.77
N ALA A 2 11.15 39.38 -19.48
CA ALA A 2 11.32 37.96 -19.25
C ALA A 2 10.77 37.60 -17.87
N ALA A 3 9.92 36.56 -17.81
CA ALA A 3 9.45 36.02 -16.53
C ALA A 3 10.65 35.44 -15.77
N GLN A 4 10.90 36.00 -14.59
CA GLN A 4 11.95 35.60 -13.70
C GLN A 4 11.61 34.21 -13.15
N LYS A 5 12.46 33.23 -13.45
CA LYS A 5 12.33 31.85 -12.99
C LYS A 5 12.66 31.85 -11.49
N ASN A 6 11.63 31.78 -10.63
CA ASN A 6 11.84 31.68 -9.18
C ASN A 6 12.57 30.37 -8.87
N GLU A 7 13.78 30.48 -8.37
CA GLU A 7 14.56 29.40 -7.79
C GLU A 7 13.95 29.02 -6.43
N ASN A 8 13.58 27.74 -6.30
CA ASN A 8 13.35 26.97 -5.07
C ASN A 8 12.49 27.58 -3.95
N SER A 9 11.21 27.17 -3.92
CA SER A 9 10.66 26.65 -2.66
C SER A 9 9.84 25.40 -2.95
N THR A 10 10.47 24.22 -2.90
CA THR A 10 9.70 22.98 -2.75
C THR A 10 8.92 23.13 -1.45
N GLN A 11 7.62 23.38 -1.52
CA GLN A 11 6.78 23.47 -0.33
C GLN A 11 6.23 22.09 -0.05
N PHE A 12 6.42 21.61 1.17
CA PHE A 12 5.82 20.36 1.61
C PHE A 12 4.29 20.43 1.42
N CYS A 13 3.71 19.34 0.94
CA CYS A 13 2.27 19.25 0.69
C CYS A 13 1.47 19.55 1.96
N SER A 14 2.00 19.15 3.12
CA SER A 14 1.42 19.46 4.44
C SER A 14 1.39 20.96 4.73
N VAL A 15 2.50 21.68 4.47
CA VAL A 15 2.60 23.12 4.68
C VAL A 15 1.68 23.88 3.72
N ALA A 16 1.64 23.48 2.45
CA ALA A 16 0.75 24.08 1.46
C ALA A 16 -0.73 23.84 1.83
N ALA A 17 -1.10 22.63 2.24
CA ALA A 17 -2.45 22.30 2.69
C ALA A 17 -2.87 23.15 3.90
N CYS A 18 -2.02 23.23 4.93
CA CYS A 18 -2.30 24.04 6.13
C CYS A 18 -2.51 25.52 5.79
N ARG A 19 -1.69 26.10 4.89
CA ARG A 19 -1.85 27.50 4.44
C ARG A 19 -3.17 27.77 3.74
N LEU A 20 -3.70 26.77 3.05
CA LEU A 20 -5.00 26.84 2.38
C LEU A 20 -6.18 26.46 3.30
N GLY A 21 -5.93 26.18 4.58
CA GLY A 21 -6.95 25.71 5.52
C GLY A 21 -7.48 24.30 5.20
N LEU A 22 -6.73 23.52 4.42
CA LEU A 22 -7.05 22.14 4.09
C LEU A 22 -6.49 21.18 5.15
N ASN A 23 -7.15 20.03 5.31
CA ASN A 23 -6.61 18.96 6.14
C ASN A 23 -5.38 18.34 5.45
N PRO A 24 -4.18 18.36 6.07
CA PRO A 24 -2.99 17.75 5.50
C PRO A 24 -3.09 16.22 5.41
N GLY A 25 -3.95 15.59 6.24
CA GLY A 25 -4.31 14.17 6.17
C GLY A 25 -5.35 13.86 5.08
N GLY A 26 -5.16 14.40 3.88
CA GLY A 26 -6.00 14.13 2.73
C GLY A 26 -5.75 12.73 2.13
N TYR A 27 -6.62 12.31 1.23
CA TYR A 27 -6.43 11.11 0.42
C TYR A 27 -6.03 11.52 -1.01
N GLY A 28 -5.23 10.68 -1.69
CA GLY A 28 -4.92 10.90 -3.11
C GLY A 28 -6.18 10.92 -3.98
N SER A 29 -6.11 11.46 -5.19
CA SER A 29 -7.27 11.73 -6.07
C SER A 29 -8.16 10.53 -6.43
N PHE A 30 -7.81 9.31 -6.02
CA PHE A 30 -8.57 8.10 -6.28
C PHE A 30 -8.53 7.13 -5.09
N VAL A 31 -9.71 6.63 -4.69
CA VAL A 31 -9.89 5.65 -3.60
C VAL A 31 -10.13 4.26 -4.20
N PRO A 32 -9.15 3.33 -4.14
CA PRO A 32 -9.28 1.98 -4.67
C PRO A 32 -10.25 1.12 -3.84
N ASP A 33 -10.72 0.04 -4.43
CA ASP A 33 -11.55 -0.95 -3.74
C ASP A 33 -10.71 -1.86 -2.83
N HIS A 34 -9.45 -2.09 -3.20
CA HIS A 34 -8.51 -2.92 -2.46
C HIS A 34 -7.20 -2.16 -2.24
N ILE A 35 -6.79 -2.00 -0.98
CA ILE A 35 -5.47 -1.53 -0.60
C ILE A 35 -4.76 -2.69 0.09
N ILE A 36 -3.59 -3.06 -0.42
CA ILE A 36 -2.78 -4.17 0.07
C ILE A 36 -1.45 -3.60 0.53
N LEU A 37 -1.19 -3.67 1.82
CA LEU A 37 0.09 -3.33 2.42
C LEU A 37 0.89 -4.60 2.64
N ILE A 38 2.14 -4.61 2.21
CA ILE A 38 3.03 -5.75 2.35
C ILE A 38 4.30 -5.32 3.07
N GLU A 39 4.56 -5.94 4.21
CA GLU A 39 5.81 -5.74 4.92
C GLU A 39 6.98 -6.23 4.06
N THR A 40 7.86 -5.30 3.71
CA THR A 40 8.92 -5.51 2.73
C THR A 40 10.20 -4.89 3.28
N PRO A 41 11.27 -5.67 3.49
CA PRO A 41 12.54 -5.13 3.97
C PRO A 41 13.08 -4.01 3.07
N LEU A 42 13.69 -2.99 3.70
CA LEU A 42 14.44 -1.96 3.00
C LEU A 42 15.83 -2.49 2.58
N PRO A 43 16.47 -1.92 1.55
CA PRO A 43 15.98 -0.81 0.71
C PRO A 43 15.01 -1.27 -0.39
N TRP A 44 14.12 -0.37 -0.82
CA TRP A 44 13.24 -0.61 -1.96
C TRP A 44 13.80 0.04 -3.23
N PRO A 45 14.20 -0.74 -4.25
CA PRO A 45 14.64 -0.18 -5.51
C PRO A 45 13.49 0.51 -6.26
N LYS A 46 13.84 1.42 -7.20
CA LYS A 46 12.84 2.00 -8.11
C LYS A 46 12.16 0.87 -8.88
N GLY A 47 10.83 0.82 -8.83
CA GLY A 47 10.07 -0.22 -9.50
C GLY A 47 10.07 -1.57 -8.78
N TYR A 48 10.33 -1.64 -7.46
CA TYR A 48 10.28 -2.89 -6.66
C TYR A 48 8.96 -3.69 -6.80
N LEU A 49 7.88 -3.07 -7.30
CA LEU A 49 6.61 -3.73 -7.63
C LEU A 49 6.60 -4.45 -8.99
N ARG A 50 7.68 -4.37 -9.78
CA ARG A 50 7.78 -4.91 -11.14
C ARG A 50 8.72 -6.10 -11.25
N GLU A 51 9.65 -6.25 -10.32
CA GLU A 51 10.67 -7.28 -10.32
C GLU A 51 10.62 -8.07 -9.00
N PRO A 52 10.88 -9.38 -9.03
CA PRO A 52 11.01 -10.17 -7.80
C PRO A 52 12.22 -9.70 -7.00
N ASP A 53 12.18 -9.92 -5.69
CA ASP A 53 13.12 -9.37 -4.69
C ASP A 53 13.03 -7.84 -4.56
N PRO A 54 12.48 -7.30 -3.46
CA PRO A 54 12.18 -7.96 -2.17
C PRO A 54 10.83 -8.70 -2.10
N LEU A 55 9.99 -8.60 -3.13
CA LEU A 55 8.68 -9.24 -3.14
C LEU A 55 8.71 -10.64 -3.77
N PRO A 56 7.83 -11.58 -3.34
CA PRO A 56 7.69 -12.87 -4.00
C PRO A 56 7.27 -12.71 -5.46
N PRO A 57 7.72 -13.60 -6.38
CA PRO A 57 7.27 -13.62 -7.77
C PRO A 57 5.75 -13.66 -7.92
N GLU A 58 5.04 -14.38 -7.05
CA GLU A 58 3.59 -14.50 -7.08
C GLU A 58 2.91 -13.16 -6.78
N VAL A 59 3.50 -12.32 -5.92
CA VAL A 59 2.99 -10.97 -5.65
C VAL A 59 3.24 -10.07 -6.86
N ILE A 60 4.42 -10.16 -7.47
CA ILE A 60 4.75 -9.39 -8.68
C ILE A 60 3.79 -9.73 -9.83
N GLU A 61 3.48 -11.01 -10.02
CA GLU A 61 2.51 -11.45 -11.02
C GLU A 61 1.11 -10.88 -10.73
N LEU A 62 0.70 -10.88 -9.47
CA LEU A 62 -0.58 -10.33 -9.05
C LEU A 62 -0.65 -8.81 -9.30
N VAL A 63 0.41 -8.07 -9.01
CA VAL A 63 0.54 -6.64 -9.31
C VAL A 63 0.49 -6.40 -10.82
N ARG A 64 1.24 -7.18 -11.60
CA ARG A 64 1.27 -7.10 -13.06
C ARG A 64 -0.15 -7.22 -13.61
N ARG A 65 -0.87 -8.28 -13.22
CA ARG A 65 -2.22 -8.57 -13.69
C ARG A 65 -3.26 -7.53 -13.26
N LEU A 66 -3.22 -7.07 -12.00
CA LEU A 66 -4.28 -6.23 -11.43
C LEU A 66 -4.06 -4.72 -11.60
N VAL A 67 -2.81 -4.30 -11.83
CA VAL A 67 -2.41 -2.89 -11.85
C VAL A 67 -1.76 -2.51 -13.18
N LEU A 68 -0.71 -3.22 -13.60
CA LEU A 68 0.15 -2.78 -14.70
C LEU A 68 -0.44 -3.11 -16.09
N GLU A 69 -1.01 -4.29 -16.26
CA GLU A 69 -1.58 -4.78 -17.53
C GLU A 69 -3.09 -4.54 -17.65
N ARG A 70 -3.65 -3.87 -16.66
CA ARG A 70 -5.05 -3.48 -16.62
C ARG A 70 -5.39 -2.55 -17.80
N PRO A 71 -6.50 -2.77 -18.53
CA PRO A 71 -6.93 -1.87 -19.59
C PRO A 71 -7.13 -0.44 -19.07
N SER A 72 -6.61 0.55 -19.79
CA SER A 72 -6.69 1.97 -19.41
C SER A 72 -8.13 2.47 -19.26
N SER A 73 -9.09 1.85 -19.95
CA SER A 73 -10.52 2.15 -19.91
C SER A 73 -11.26 1.67 -18.65
N THR A 74 -10.64 0.81 -17.84
CA THR A 74 -11.24 0.40 -16.57
C THR A 74 -10.87 1.41 -15.47
N PRO A 75 -11.43 1.33 -14.25
CA PRO A 75 -10.87 2.01 -13.08
C PRO A 75 -9.77 1.19 -12.40
N LEU A 76 -8.81 1.84 -11.73
CA LEU A 76 -7.76 1.14 -10.98
C LEU A 76 -8.34 0.58 -9.67
N ARG A 77 -8.69 -0.70 -9.58
CA ARG A 77 -9.37 -1.20 -8.37
C ARG A 77 -8.43 -1.57 -7.21
N HIS A 78 -7.15 -1.78 -7.49
CA HIS A 78 -6.18 -2.33 -6.54
C HIS A 78 -4.99 -1.38 -6.36
N ARG A 79 -4.53 -1.25 -5.12
CA ARG A 79 -3.32 -0.50 -4.76
C ARG A 79 -2.44 -1.38 -3.88
N PHE A 80 -1.21 -1.61 -4.32
CA PHE A 80 -0.18 -2.30 -3.54
C PHE A 80 0.82 -1.28 -3.01
N LEU A 81 1.17 -1.40 -1.73
CA LEU A 81 2.16 -0.56 -1.06
C LEU A 81 3.07 -1.45 -0.21
N ALA A 82 4.36 -1.20 -0.25
CA ALA A 82 5.28 -1.72 0.75
C ALA A 82 5.21 -0.89 2.02
N ILE A 83 5.31 -1.58 3.16
CA ILE A 83 5.57 -0.97 4.48
C ILE A 83 6.87 -1.56 5.02
N ALA A 84 7.67 -0.75 5.71
CA ALA A 84 8.92 -1.22 6.29
C ALA A 84 8.63 -2.12 7.51
N PRO A 85 9.48 -3.12 7.79
CA PRO A 85 9.42 -3.87 9.03
C PRO A 85 9.61 -2.93 10.23
N ASP A 86 8.93 -3.23 11.33
CA ASP A 86 8.99 -2.52 12.60
C ASP A 86 9.23 -3.53 13.72
N ALA A 87 10.12 -3.20 14.67
CA ALA A 87 10.54 -4.15 15.70
C ALA A 87 9.40 -4.61 16.64
N ASP A 88 8.36 -3.79 16.82
CA ASP A 88 7.24 -4.10 17.70
C ASP A 88 6.22 -5.04 17.04
N TYR A 89 6.19 -5.11 15.70
CA TYR A 89 5.17 -5.83 14.93
C TYR A 89 5.75 -6.97 14.08
N SER A 90 6.98 -6.83 13.58
CA SER A 90 7.60 -7.78 12.67
C SER A 90 8.15 -8.98 13.41
N ARG A 91 8.05 -10.16 12.77
CA ARG A 91 8.56 -11.43 13.32
C ARG A 91 9.55 -12.06 12.33
N PRO A 92 10.76 -12.46 12.78
CA PRO A 92 11.73 -13.13 11.91
C PRO A 92 11.15 -14.35 11.19
N GLY A 93 11.36 -14.44 9.87
CA GLY A 93 10.84 -15.53 9.03
C GLY A 93 9.37 -15.40 8.63
N TYR A 94 8.69 -14.34 9.08
CA TYR A 94 7.31 -14.02 8.74
C TYR A 94 7.25 -12.68 8.01
N ARG A 95 6.14 -12.44 7.33
CA ARG A 95 5.80 -11.15 6.73
C ARG A 95 4.36 -10.77 7.04
N ARG A 96 4.16 -9.48 7.27
CA ARG A 96 2.85 -8.89 7.47
C ARG A 96 2.18 -8.53 6.14
N LEU A 97 0.89 -8.82 6.04
CA LEU A 97 0.03 -8.37 4.96
C LEU A 97 -1.24 -7.79 5.57
N ILE A 98 -1.54 -6.53 5.23
CA ILE A 98 -2.77 -5.85 5.64
C ILE A 98 -3.59 -5.59 4.39
N HIS A 99 -4.84 -6.03 4.39
CA HIS A 99 -5.77 -5.81 3.29
C HIS A 99 -6.97 -4.99 3.76
N TYR A 100 -7.10 -3.80 3.18
CA TYR A 100 -8.29 -2.97 3.30
C TYR A 100 -9.18 -3.18 2.08
N ARG A 101 -10.43 -3.52 2.32
CA ARG A 101 -11.45 -3.71 1.29
C ARG A 101 -12.60 -2.72 1.49
N ARG A 102 -12.87 -1.93 0.46
CA ARG A 102 -14.01 -1.01 0.42
C ARG A 102 -15.32 -1.81 0.54
N PRO A 103 -16.22 -1.47 1.47
CA PRO A 103 -17.57 -2.05 1.50
C PRO A 103 -18.37 -1.66 0.25
N ASN A 104 -19.38 -2.47 -0.10
CA ASN A 104 -20.32 -2.10 -1.16
C ASN A 104 -21.19 -0.92 -0.70
N GLY A 105 -21.41 0.06 -1.59
CA GLY A 105 -22.25 1.22 -1.32
C GLY A 105 -21.52 2.42 -0.71
N LEU A 106 -22.29 3.27 -0.01
CA LEU A 106 -21.73 4.37 0.79
C LEU A 106 -20.97 3.78 1.98
N PHE A 107 -19.79 4.31 2.26
CA PHE A 107 -18.92 3.80 3.31
C PHE A 107 -18.15 4.95 3.98
N ALA A 108 -17.88 4.79 5.27
CA ALA A 108 -16.98 5.66 6.04
C ALA A 108 -15.64 4.96 6.34
N ASP A 109 -15.65 3.62 6.38
CA ASP A 109 -14.52 2.80 6.82
C ASP A 109 -14.27 1.64 5.86
N PHE A 110 -13.00 1.26 5.72
CA PHE A 110 -12.63 0.03 5.04
C PHE A 110 -12.80 -1.18 5.95
N ASN A 111 -13.16 -2.33 5.38
CA ASN A 111 -13.00 -3.60 6.10
C ASN A 111 -11.52 -3.99 6.07
N GLN A 112 -10.91 -4.16 7.24
CA GLN A 112 -9.52 -4.57 7.36
C GLN A 112 -9.42 -6.05 7.75
N VAL A 113 -8.49 -6.75 7.11
CA VAL A 113 -7.96 -8.02 7.60
C VAL A 113 -6.45 -7.95 7.58
N GLU A 114 -5.82 -8.53 8.60
CA GLU A 114 -4.38 -8.53 8.77
C GLU A 114 -3.89 -9.96 9.02
N TYR A 115 -2.76 -10.28 8.40
CA TYR A 115 -2.14 -11.59 8.50
C TYR A 115 -0.64 -11.43 8.75
N GLN A 116 -0.09 -12.37 9.52
CA GLN A 116 1.34 -12.55 9.67
C GLN A 116 1.69 -13.99 9.32
N VAL A 117 2.18 -14.18 8.10
CA VAL A 117 2.44 -15.49 7.48
C VAL A 117 3.92 -15.76 7.33
N PRO A 118 4.37 -17.03 7.29
CA PRO A 118 5.72 -17.35 6.86
C PRO A 118 6.07 -16.66 5.53
N THR A 119 7.33 -16.25 5.35
CA THR A 119 7.77 -15.51 4.16
C THR A 119 7.38 -16.19 2.83
N ALA A 120 7.40 -17.52 2.80
CA ALA A 120 7.04 -18.34 1.63
C ALA A 120 5.52 -18.36 1.35
N ASP A 121 4.68 -18.13 2.37
CA ASP A 121 3.23 -18.18 2.28
C ASP A 121 2.62 -16.83 1.85
N LEU A 122 3.43 -15.75 1.77
CA LEU A 122 2.97 -14.40 1.43
C LEU A 122 2.32 -14.33 0.03
N GLY A 123 2.96 -14.92 -0.98
CA GLY A 123 2.42 -14.99 -2.34
C GLY A 123 1.08 -15.74 -2.39
N PRO A 124 1.04 -17.00 -1.92
CA PRO A 124 -0.20 -17.77 -1.82
C PRO A 124 -1.34 -17.04 -1.07
N LEU A 125 -1.04 -16.35 0.04
CA LEU A 125 -2.02 -15.54 0.76
C LEU A 125 -2.56 -14.40 -0.10
N ALA A 126 -1.69 -13.65 -0.78
CA ALA A 126 -2.10 -12.53 -1.63
C ALA A 126 -3.04 -12.97 -2.75
N TRP A 127 -2.77 -14.13 -3.35
CA TRP A 127 -3.65 -14.76 -4.34
C TRP A 127 -4.99 -15.19 -3.74
N ALA A 128 -4.97 -15.86 -2.57
CA ALA A 128 -6.19 -16.27 -1.89
C ALA A 128 -7.08 -15.06 -1.54
N LEU A 129 -6.50 -13.94 -1.12
CA LEU A 129 -7.25 -12.73 -0.79
C LEU A 129 -7.91 -12.05 -1.99
N LEU A 130 -7.22 -12.01 -3.14
CA LEU A 130 -7.64 -11.16 -4.27
C LEU A 130 -8.24 -11.93 -5.45
N GLN A 131 -7.90 -13.20 -5.65
CA GLN A 131 -8.27 -13.97 -6.84
C GLN A 131 -8.86 -15.34 -6.51
N GLU A 132 -8.49 -15.95 -5.38
CA GLU A 132 -8.85 -17.32 -5.01
C GLU A 132 -9.45 -17.41 -3.59
N PRO A 133 -10.56 -16.71 -3.30
CA PRO A 133 -11.11 -16.59 -1.94
C PRO A 133 -11.50 -17.92 -1.30
N THR A 134 -11.76 -18.95 -2.09
CA THR A 134 -12.04 -20.32 -1.60
C THR A 134 -10.83 -20.96 -0.90
N ARG A 135 -9.61 -20.47 -1.13
CA ARG A 135 -8.39 -20.94 -0.47
C ARG A 135 -8.03 -20.14 0.78
N LEU A 136 -8.76 -19.06 1.08
CA LEU A 136 -8.39 -18.13 2.15
C LEU A 136 -8.41 -18.77 3.53
N SER A 137 -9.32 -19.72 3.78
CA SER A 137 -9.44 -20.40 5.07
C SER A 137 -8.19 -21.19 5.46
N ALA A 138 -7.33 -21.56 4.50
CA ALA A 138 -6.04 -22.18 4.79
C ALA A 138 -5.10 -21.26 5.59
N PHE A 139 -5.35 -19.95 5.59
CA PHE A 139 -4.54 -18.93 6.25
C PHE A 139 -5.18 -18.39 7.54
N ASP A 140 -6.34 -18.89 7.96
CA ASP A 140 -7.06 -18.38 9.15
C ASP A 140 -6.18 -18.43 10.42
N ARG A 141 -5.32 -19.44 10.55
CA ARG A 141 -4.37 -19.58 11.67
C ARG A 141 -3.30 -18.48 11.75
N TYR A 142 -3.10 -17.73 10.67
CA TYR A 142 -2.12 -16.65 10.58
C TYR A 142 -2.76 -15.27 10.66
N ARG A 143 -4.09 -15.21 10.80
CA ARG A 143 -4.83 -13.97 10.94
C ARG A 143 -4.51 -13.33 12.29
N ILE A 144 -4.29 -12.02 12.27
CA ILE A 144 -4.16 -11.22 13.48
C ILE A 144 -5.53 -10.65 13.82
N ASP A 145 -5.94 -10.80 15.08
CA ASP A 145 -7.13 -10.13 15.60
C ASP A 145 -6.88 -8.63 15.64
N ALA A 146 -7.62 -7.88 14.82
CA ALA A 146 -7.51 -6.44 14.78
C ALA A 146 -8.07 -5.84 16.06
N ALA A 147 -7.24 -5.16 16.84
CA ALA A 147 -7.72 -4.16 17.78
C ALA A 147 -8.37 -3.01 17.00
N PRO A 148 -9.33 -2.25 17.57
CA PRO A 148 -9.87 -1.07 16.90
C PRO A 148 -8.80 0.02 16.85
N THR A 149 -7.95 -0.03 15.82
CA THR A 149 -6.87 0.92 15.56
C THR A 149 -7.17 1.74 14.31
N ARG A 150 -6.60 2.94 14.25
CA ARG A 150 -6.59 3.75 13.04
C ARG A 150 -5.18 3.72 12.47
N ASP A 151 -5.06 3.19 11.26
CA ASP A 151 -3.77 3.11 10.59
C ASP A 151 -3.45 4.42 9.87
N LEU A 152 -2.23 4.91 10.08
CA LEU A 152 -1.69 6.10 9.43
C LEU A 152 -0.56 5.70 8.49
N LEU A 153 -0.75 5.94 7.19
CA LEU A 153 0.27 5.67 6.19
C LEU A 153 1.06 6.95 5.91
N VAL A 154 2.29 6.98 6.39
CA VAL A 154 3.23 8.07 6.17
C VAL A 154 4.20 7.67 5.07
N CYS A 155 4.08 8.30 3.90
CA CYS A 155 5.05 8.10 2.82
C CYS A 155 6.37 8.77 3.21
N THR A 156 7.46 8.02 3.21
CA THR A 156 8.82 8.53 3.49
C THR A 156 9.70 8.59 2.25
N HIS A 157 9.12 8.42 1.05
CA HIS A 157 9.84 8.40 -0.23
C HIS A 157 10.26 9.80 -0.72
N GLY A 158 10.99 10.55 0.11
CA GLY A 158 11.51 11.89 -0.24
C GLY A 158 12.43 11.93 -1.44
N VAL A 159 13.06 10.80 -1.77
CA VAL A 159 13.90 10.64 -2.97
C VAL A 159 13.08 10.65 -4.26
N VAL A 160 11.78 10.30 -4.18
CA VAL A 160 10.86 10.27 -5.32
C VAL A 160 9.99 11.53 -5.36
N ASP A 161 9.52 11.98 -4.20
CA ASP A 161 8.70 13.18 -4.06
C ASP A 161 9.11 13.99 -2.82
N ALA A 162 9.85 15.07 -3.05
CA ALA A 162 10.29 15.99 -2.01
C ALA A 162 9.13 16.72 -1.30
N GLY A 163 7.92 16.71 -1.87
CA GLY A 163 6.73 17.27 -1.22
C GLY A 163 6.22 16.44 -0.03
N CYS A 164 6.64 15.17 0.06
CA CYS A 164 6.22 14.22 1.10
C CYS A 164 7.27 13.94 2.19
N ALA A 165 8.49 14.47 2.08
CA ALA A 165 9.59 14.22 3.03
C ALA A 165 9.97 15.44 3.86
#